data_AF-A0A075I6K7-F1
#
_entry.id   AF-A0A075I6K7-F1
#
_cell.length_a   1.000
_cell.length_b   1.000
_cell.length_c   1.000
_cell.angle_alpha   90.00
_cell.angle_beta   90.00
_cell.angle_gamma   90.00
#
_symmetry.space_group_name_H-M   'P 1'
#
loop_
_entity.id
_entity.type
_entity.pdbx_description
1 polymer ?
#
loop_
_entity_poly.entity_id
_entity_poly.type
_entity_poly.pdbx_seq_one_letter_code
_entity_poly.pdbx_strand_id
1 'polypeptide(L)'
;MVSLTRMVLWAAVFLGIPLFLILQGEANPITRIAGGTILLALVSILMFSGRSPVPKPPKAEIVVVEEPQAEFDLPEPVLELEGASERREGKIKRSRGKVAQPVAGALPPPMLVLPSVSATEDEGGPTLPMPPVPGDGTVVASRYVAESDPQSGEEAEVEAYVSDRRVKRAEIRSKLVRKRRMDLAERKASKARAWSAVEDGEDLAALLKDPNHGLTVLEEPEEADTSKPQGVSYIRIDDERILKVKLPLEMLVQKAPAQAPPDVSGTSLPPPENMPPPPGMPPMPPPPGMPPMPPPVTREEN
;
A
#
# COMPACT_ATOMS: atom_id res chain seq x y z
N MET A 1 3.50 -29.59 24.07
CA MET A 1 4.43 -30.72 24.28
C MET A 1 5.82 -30.27 23.85
N VAL A 2 6.82 -30.32 24.73
CA VAL A 2 8.22 -29.98 24.39
C VAL A 2 8.74 -31.05 23.42
N SER A 3 9.36 -30.66 22.31
CA SER A 3 9.90 -31.64 21.35
C SER A 3 10.97 -32.51 22.03
N LEU A 4 11.04 -33.80 21.69
CA LEU A 4 12.03 -34.74 22.23
C LEU A 4 13.47 -34.19 22.11
N THR A 5 13.77 -33.54 20.99
CA THR A 5 15.05 -32.88 20.73
C THR A 5 15.39 -31.78 21.74
N ARG A 6 14.38 -31.04 22.20
CA ARG A 6 14.53 -29.96 23.17
C ARG A 6 14.70 -30.51 24.59
N MET A 7 14.06 -31.63 24.92
CA MET A 7 14.31 -32.34 26.18
C MET A 7 15.75 -32.87 26.24
N VAL A 8 16.26 -33.43 25.14
CA VAL A 8 17.65 -33.91 25.07
C VAL A 8 18.63 -32.74 25.19
N LEU A 9 18.37 -31.60 24.54
CA LEU A 9 19.22 -30.42 24.68
C LEU A 9 19.25 -29.88 26.12
N TRP A 10 18.09 -29.81 26.78
CA TRP A 10 18.02 -29.41 28.19
C TRP A 10 18.80 -30.37 29.09
N ALA A 11 18.65 -31.69 28.90
CA ALA A 11 19.40 -32.68 29.65
C ALA A 11 20.93 -32.56 29.43
N ALA A 12 21.36 -32.34 28.18
CA ALA A 12 22.76 -32.15 27.83
C ALA A 12 23.36 -30.88 28.48
N VAL A 13 22.60 -29.79 28.57
CA VAL A 13 23.05 -28.55 29.23
C VAL A 13 23.08 -28.71 30.75
N PHE A 14 22.03 -29.26 31.35
CA PHE A 14 21.95 -29.48 32.80
C PHE A 14 23.00 -30.47 33.32
N LEU A 15 23.36 -31.47 32.53
CA LEU A 15 24.43 -32.41 32.86
C LEU A 15 25.82 -31.86 32.49
N GLY A 16 25.91 -31.16 31.36
CA GLY A 16 27.17 -30.65 30.82
C GLY A 16 27.78 -29.51 31.63
N ILE A 17 26.97 -28.58 32.16
CA ILE A 17 27.46 -27.47 32.99
C ILE A 17 28.15 -27.95 34.27
N PRO A 18 27.53 -28.77 35.15
CA PRO A 18 28.20 -29.22 36.37
C PRO A 18 29.42 -30.09 36.06
N LEU A 19 29.32 -30.97 35.05
CA LEU A 19 30.44 -31.80 34.62
C LEU A 19 31.63 -30.93 34.15
N PHE A 20 31.37 -29.91 33.35
CA PHE A 20 32.40 -28.96 32.89
C PHE A 20 33.04 -28.20 34.05
N LEU A 21 32.26 -27.76 35.04
CA LEU A 21 32.78 -27.04 36.22
C LEU A 21 33.67 -27.93 37.09
N ILE A 22 33.33 -29.21 37.25
CA ILE A 22 34.14 -30.18 38.02
C ILE A 22 35.47 -30.45 37.31
N LEU A 23 35.45 -30.66 35.99
CA LEU A 23 36.63 -31.02 35.19
C LEU A 23 37.50 -29.82 34.77
N GLN A 24 37.00 -28.58 34.94
CA GLN A 24 37.70 -27.37 34.53
C GLN A 24 39.07 -27.18 35.19
N GLY A 25 39.22 -27.65 36.45
CA GLY A 25 40.45 -27.46 37.23
C GLY A 25 41.64 -28.27 36.73
N GLU A 26 41.39 -29.43 36.12
CA GLU A 26 42.43 -30.34 35.62
C GLU A 26 42.64 -30.21 34.10
N ALA A 27 41.73 -29.51 33.42
CA ALA A 27 41.74 -29.37 31.96
C ALA A 27 42.78 -28.33 31.48
N ASN A 28 43.48 -28.67 30.40
CA ASN A 28 44.34 -27.74 29.66
C ASN A 28 43.51 -26.51 29.20
N PRO A 29 44.05 -25.27 29.19
CA PRO A 29 43.34 -24.09 28.71
C PRO A 29 42.63 -24.28 27.36
N ILE A 30 43.22 -25.04 26.42
CA ILE A 30 42.61 -25.31 25.11
C ILE A 30 41.32 -26.14 25.25
N THR A 31 41.34 -27.20 26.08
CA THR A 31 40.16 -28.06 26.28
C THR A 31 39.09 -27.36 27.10
N ARG A 32 39.47 -26.49 28.04
CA ARG A 32 38.53 -25.62 28.76
C ARG A 32 37.79 -24.67 27.81
N ILE A 33 38.51 -24.02 26.89
CA ILE A 33 37.91 -23.12 25.90
C ILE A 33 36.98 -23.90 24.97
N ALA A 34 37.43 -25.06 24.44
CA ALA A 34 36.62 -25.90 23.57
C ALA A 34 35.34 -26.42 24.25
N GLY A 35 35.43 -26.87 25.51
CA GLY A 35 34.26 -27.31 26.28
C GLY A 35 33.28 -26.16 26.54
N GLY A 36 33.81 -24.96 26.85
CA GLY A 36 33.00 -23.76 27.06
C GLY A 36 32.27 -23.31 25.78
N THR A 37 32.94 -23.34 24.62
CA THR A 37 32.30 -22.96 23.34
C THR A 37 31.22 -23.96 22.93
N ILE A 38 31.42 -25.26 23.17
CA ILE A 38 30.41 -26.29 22.91
C ILE A 38 29.18 -26.08 23.80
N LEU A 39 29.36 -25.81 25.10
CA LEU A 39 28.27 -25.50 26.01
C LEU A 39 27.50 -24.25 25.56
N LEU A 40 28.21 -23.20 25.14
CA LEU A 40 27.61 -21.97 24.66
C LEU A 40 26.84 -22.18 23.34
N ALA A 41 27.35 -23.01 22.44
CA ALA A 41 26.66 -23.40 21.22
C ALA A 41 25.35 -24.16 21.50
N LEU A 42 25.35 -25.10 22.46
CA LEU A 42 24.13 -25.80 22.88
C LEU A 42 23.08 -24.85 23.46
N VAL A 43 23.50 -23.90 24.30
CA VAL A 43 22.60 -22.86 24.84
C VAL A 43 22.06 -21.95 23.73
N SER A 44 22.90 -21.58 22.75
CA SER A 44 22.48 -20.78 21.60
C SER A 44 21.43 -21.52 20.74
N ILE A 45 21.64 -22.80 20.47
CA ILE A 45 20.68 -23.65 19.76
C ILE A 45 19.37 -23.74 20.55
N LEU A 46 19.44 -23.88 21.88
CA LEU A 46 18.25 -23.93 22.73
C LEU A 46 17.43 -22.62 22.66
N MET A 47 18.11 -21.47 22.65
CA MET A 47 17.50 -20.14 22.52
C MET A 47 16.90 -19.92 21.12
N PHE A 48 17.57 -20.36 20.07
CA PHE A 48 17.16 -20.10 18.69
C PHE A 48 16.14 -21.11 18.14
N SER A 49 16.17 -22.35 18.63
CA SER A 49 15.24 -23.43 18.24
C SER A 49 13.82 -23.25 18.76
N GLY A 50 13.55 -22.22 19.59
CA GLY A 50 12.23 -21.92 20.14
C GLY A 50 11.31 -21.11 19.22
N ARG A 51 11.78 -20.66 18.05
CA ARG A 51 10.94 -19.94 17.08
C ARG A 51 10.09 -20.97 16.31
N SER A 52 8.78 -20.96 16.57
CA SER A 52 7.83 -21.78 15.83
C SER A 52 7.97 -21.56 14.33
N PRO A 53 7.85 -22.61 13.49
CA PRO A 53 7.83 -22.43 12.05
C PRO A 53 6.69 -21.46 11.70
N VAL A 54 7.02 -20.41 10.94
CA VAL A 54 6.04 -19.44 10.44
C VAL A 54 4.88 -20.22 9.80
N PRO A 55 3.63 -19.99 10.22
CA PRO A 55 2.48 -20.71 9.68
C PRO A 55 2.47 -20.59 8.16
N LYS A 56 2.57 -21.74 7.47
CA LYS A 56 2.35 -21.78 6.03
C LYS A 56 0.89 -21.39 5.80
N PRO A 57 0.58 -20.48 4.85
CA PRO A 57 -0.79 -20.07 4.59
C PRO A 57 -1.63 -21.29 4.19
N PRO A 58 -2.89 -21.39 4.64
CA PRO A 58 -3.75 -22.53 4.35
C PRO A 58 -3.96 -22.65 2.84
N LYS A 59 -3.71 -23.86 2.33
CA LYS A 59 -3.99 -24.24 0.95
C LYS A 59 -5.52 -24.37 0.85
N ALA A 60 -6.15 -23.50 0.06
CA ALA A 60 -7.60 -23.53 -0.13
C ALA A 60 -7.99 -24.86 -0.79
N GLU A 61 -8.83 -25.62 -0.11
CA GLU A 61 -9.55 -26.78 -0.66
C GLU A 61 -10.59 -26.25 -1.66
N ILE A 62 -10.42 -26.58 -2.93
CA ILE A 62 -11.37 -26.26 -3.98
C ILE A 62 -12.50 -27.28 -3.85
N VAL A 63 -13.64 -26.84 -3.32
CA VAL A 63 -14.89 -27.59 -3.35
C VAL A 63 -15.36 -27.65 -4.80
N VAL A 64 -15.27 -28.84 -5.39
CA VAL A 64 -15.88 -29.17 -6.68
C VAL A 64 -17.38 -29.29 -6.44
N VAL A 65 -18.12 -28.29 -6.89
CA VAL A 65 -19.58 -28.38 -7.09
C VAL A 65 -19.79 -29.00 -8.47
N GLU A 66 -20.41 -30.16 -8.47
CA GLU A 66 -20.83 -30.92 -9.64
C GLU A 66 -22.15 -30.35 -10.16
N GLU A 67 -22.17 -29.79 -11.38
CA GLU A 67 -23.35 -29.66 -12.24
C GLU A 67 -22.89 -29.41 -13.71
N PRO A 68 -23.70 -29.73 -14.73
CA PRO A 68 -23.25 -30.53 -15.86
C PRO A 68 -23.13 -29.77 -17.19
N GLN A 69 -22.27 -30.31 -18.06
CA GLN A 69 -22.34 -30.29 -19.53
C GLN A 69 -22.59 -28.93 -20.20
N ALA A 70 -21.52 -28.20 -20.50
CA ALA A 70 -21.46 -27.31 -21.66
C ALA A 70 -20.07 -27.44 -22.30
N GLU A 71 -20.05 -28.06 -23.47
CA GLU A 71 -18.89 -28.31 -24.32
C GLU A 71 -18.36 -26.97 -24.86
N PHE A 72 -17.32 -26.43 -24.22
CA PHE A 72 -16.50 -25.36 -24.77
C PHE A 72 -15.07 -25.88 -24.91
N ASP A 73 -14.59 -25.91 -26.15
CA ASP A 73 -13.26 -26.32 -26.56
C ASP A 73 -12.23 -25.29 -26.03
N LEU A 74 -11.81 -25.47 -24.78
CA LEU A 74 -10.78 -24.69 -24.10
C LEU A 74 -9.43 -25.39 -24.30
N PRO A 75 -8.37 -24.68 -24.73
CA PRO A 75 -7.07 -25.30 -24.92
C PRO A 75 -6.51 -25.83 -23.59
N GLU A 76 -5.79 -26.96 -23.67
CA GLU A 76 -5.34 -27.76 -22.53
C GLU A 76 -4.72 -26.91 -21.39
N PRO A 77 -5.10 -27.18 -20.13
CA PRO A 77 -4.60 -26.46 -18.97
C PRO A 77 -3.08 -26.64 -18.85
N VAL A 78 -2.35 -25.54 -19.02
CA VAL A 78 -0.91 -25.47 -18.79
C VAL A 78 -0.63 -25.88 -17.34
N LEU A 79 -0.06 -27.06 -17.18
CA LEU A 79 0.32 -27.65 -15.89
C LEU A 79 1.13 -26.63 -15.06
N GLU A 80 0.55 -26.24 -13.93
CA GLU A 80 1.13 -25.30 -12.96
C GLU A 80 2.30 -25.95 -12.20
N LEU A 81 3.43 -26.17 -12.89
CA LEU A 81 4.70 -26.53 -12.25
C LEU A 81 5.71 -25.39 -12.25
N GLU A 82 5.28 -24.15 -12.49
CA GLU A 82 6.16 -22.98 -12.44
C GLU A 82 5.74 -22.03 -11.31
N GLY A 83 6.37 -22.25 -10.15
CA GLY A 83 6.13 -21.51 -8.92
C GLY A 83 6.39 -20.01 -9.08
N ALA A 84 5.62 -19.20 -8.34
CA ALA A 84 5.70 -17.73 -8.38
C ALA A 84 7.11 -17.15 -8.07
N SER A 85 8.04 -17.95 -7.54
CA SER A 85 9.45 -17.60 -7.36
C SER A 85 10.21 -17.50 -8.68
N GLU A 86 9.94 -18.39 -9.64
CA GLU A 86 10.64 -18.46 -10.94
C GLU A 86 10.28 -17.26 -11.83
N ARG A 87 8.99 -16.84 -11.79
CA ARG A 87 8.50 -15.60 -12.43
C ARG A 87 9.19 -14.33 -11.92
N ARG A 88 9.73 -14.33 -10.70
CA ARG A 88 10.41 -13.17 -10.12
C ARG A 88 11.87 -13.10 -10.54
N GLU A 89 12.51 -14.25 -10.75
CA GLU A 89 13.91 -14.35 -11.20
C GLU A 89 14.05 -14.06 -12.69
N GLY A 90 13.06 -14.44 -13.51
CA GLY A 90 13.02 -14.10 -14.95
C GLY A 90 12.94 -12.59 -15.25
N LYS A 91 12.40 -11.78 -14.31
CA LYS A 91 12.26 -10.33 -14.46
C LYS A 91 13.49 -9.54 -13.99
N ILE A 92 14.49 -10.21 -13.42
CA ILE A 92 15.78 -9.62 -13.02
C ILE A 92 16.86 -10.06 -14.04
N LYS A 93 16.55 -9.98 -15.34
CA LYS A 93 17.59 -9.92 -16.39
C LYS A 93 17.61 -8.50 -16.95
N ARG A 94 18.47 -7.72 -16.28
CA ARG A 94 18.85 -6.34 -16.54
C ARG A 94 19.23 -6.16 -18.02
N SER A 95 18.60 -5.17 -18.65
CA SER A 95 18.89 -4.65 -19.99
C SER A 95 20.28 -4.02 -20.09
N ARG A 96 21.33 -4.83 -20.21
CA ARG A 96 22.62 -4.41 -20.80
C ARG A 96 23.18 -5.58 -21.61
N GLY A 97 22.77 -5.67 -22.87
CA GLY A 97 23.26 -6.70 -23.78
C GLY A 97 22.44 -6.71 -25.06
N LYS A 98 22.91 -5.95 -26.06
CA LYS A 98 22.45 -5.94 -27.44
C LYS A 98 22.39 -7.38 -27.98
N VAL A 99 21.20 -7.90 -28.26
CA VAL A 99 21.00 -9.12 -29.05
C VAL A 99 20.04 -8.75 -30.17
N ALA A 100 20.55 -8.85 -31.40
CA ALA A 100 19.80 -8.63 -32.62
C ALA A 100 18.74 -9.72 -32.76
N GLN A 101 17.48 -9.32 -32.96
CA GLN A 101 16.45 -10.22 -33.53
C GLN A 101 16.35 -9.96 -35.04
N PRO A 102 16.25 -11.01 -35.86
CA PRO A 102 16.18 -10.91 -37.31
C PRO A 102 14.81 -10.44 -37.78
N VAL A 103 14.85 -9.64 -38.84
CA VAL A 103 13.73 -9.13 -39.63
C VAL A 103 13.07 -10.27 -40.41
N ALA A 104 11.75 -10.46 -40.27
CA ALA A 104 10.87 -10.97 -41.33
C ALA A 104 9.40 -10.83 -40.91
N GLY A 105 8.60 -10.15 -41.72
CA GLY A 105 7.15 -10.04 -41.54
C GLY A 105 6.59 -8.74 -42.11
N ALA A 106 6.44 -8.70 -43.43
CA ALA A 106 5.87 -7.58 -44.17
C ALA A 106 4.45 -7.25 -43.69
N LEU A 107 4.20 -5.99 -43.34
CA LEU A 107 2.86 -5.43 -43.17
C LEU A 107 2.40 -4.85 -44.51
N PRO A 108 1.14 -5.09 -44.94
CA PRO A 108 0.61 -4.51 -46.18
C PRO A 108 0.30 -3.01 -45.97
N PRO A 109 0.38 -2.18 -47.03
CA PRO A 109 0.09 -0.75 -46.92
C PRO A 109 -1.41 -0.50 -46.67
N PRO A 110 -1.79 0.54 -45.89
CA PRO A 110 -3.18 0.93 -45.74
C PRO A 110 -3.72 1.51 -47.05
N MET A 111 -4.82 0.94 -47.53
CA MET A 111 -5.54 1.44 -48.70
C MET A 111 -6.17 2.81 -48.37
N LEU A 112 -5.84 3.82 -49.17
CA LEU A 112 -6.49 5.12 -49.16
C LEU A 112 -7.92 4.96 -49.71
N VAL A 113 -8.92 5.18 -48.85
CA VAL A 113 -10.32 5.24 -49.29
C VAL A 113 -10.62 6.68 -49.68
N LEU A 114 -10.66 6.96 -50.99
CA LEU A 114 -11.27 8.19 -51.49
C LEU A 114 -12.79 8.08 -51.31
N PRO A 115 -13.50 9.11 -50.83
CA PRO A 115 -14.94 9.13 -50.90
C PRO A 115 -15.37 9.31 -52.36
N SER A 116 -16.08 8.29 -52.87
CA SER A 116 -16.73 8.33 -54.17
C SER A 116 -17.87 9.35 -54.12
N VAL A 117 -17.81 10.36 -55.00
CA VAL A 117 -18.96 11.25 -55.26
C VAL A 117 -19.95 10.44 -56.11
N SER A 118 -20.96 9.89 -55.45
CA SER A 118 -22.12 9.32 -56.11
C SER A 118 -23.13 10.43 -56.33
N ALA A 119 -23.26 10.87 -57.58
CA ALA A 119 -24.42 11.62 -58.03
C ALA A 119 -25.64 10.68 -57.97
N THR A 120 -26.57 10.96 -57.07
CA THR A 120 -27.94 10.45 -57.15
C THR A 120 -28.86 11.64 -57.07
N GLU A 121 -29.42 11.98 -58.23
CA GLU A 121 -30.67 12.71 -58.34
C GLU A 121 -31.73 11.87 -57.62
N ASP A 122 -32.24 12.36 -56.49
CA ASP A 122 -33.59 11.99 -56.06
C ASP A 122 -34.20 13.15 -55.28
N GLU A 123 -35.44 13.39 -55.66
CA GLU A 123 -36.30 14.47 -55.23
C GLU A 123 -36.84 14.18 -53.82
N GLY A 124 -36.88 15.20 -52.95
CA GLY A 124 -37.77 15.18 -51.79
C GLY A 124 -37.12 15.21 -50.40
N GLY A 125 -36.87 16.43 -49.90
CA GLY A 125 -36.96 16.75 -48.47
C GLY A 125 -35.79 17.55 -47.88
N PRO A 126 -36.00 18.22 -46.74
CA PRO A 126 -36.88 19.38 -46.54
C PRO A 126 -36.12 20.69 -46.82
N THR A 127 -36.78 21.65 -47.45
CA THR A 127 -36.26 23.00 -47.68
C THR A 127 -35.88 23.64 -46.34
N LEU A 128 -34.58 23.87 -46.12
CA LEU A 128 -34.11 24.68 -45.00
C LEU A 128 -34.78 26.07 -45.10
N PRO A 129 -35.34 26.62 -44.01
CA PRO A 129 -36.03 27.90 -44.06
C PRO A 129 -35.01 29.00 -44.35
N MET A 130 -35.03 29.49 -45.58
CA MET A 130 -34.28 30.68 -45.97
C MET A 130 -34.87 31.87 -45.19
N PRO A 131 -34.04 32.68 -44.49
CA PRO A 131 -34.55 33.80 -43.71
C PRO A 131 -35.22 34.84 -44.63
N PRO A 132 -36.29 35.51 -44.17
CA PRO A 132 -37.02 36.47 -45.00
C PRO A 132 -36.11 37.66 -45.34
N VAL A 133 -35.92 37.92 -46.63
CA VAL A 133 -35.25 39.13 -47.12
C VAL A 133 -36.20 40.31 -46.95
N PRO A 134 -35.88 41.34 -46.15
CA PRO A 134 -36.68 42.55 -46.09
C PRO A 134 -36.35 43.44 -47.30
N GLY A 135 -37.39 43.97 -47.95
CA GLY A 135 -37.26 44.88 -49.09
C GLY A 135 -36.71 46.25 -48.70
N ASP A 136 -35.87 46.78 -49.60
CA ASP A 136 -35.39 48.15 -49.79
C ASP A 136 -35.15 49.04 -48.57
N GLY A 137 -33.86 49.17 -48.21
CA GLY A 137 -33.35 50.23 -47.35
C GLY A 137 -32.25 49.78 -46.39
N THR A 138 -30.99 49.77 -46.85
CA THR A 138 -29.76 49.55 -46.05
C THR A 138 -29.72 48.26 -45.20
N VAL A 139 -29.59 47.11 -45.87
CA VAL A 139 -29.15 45.89 -45.18
C VAL A 139 -27.64 45.98 -45.00
N VAL A 140 -27.19 46.49 -43.86
CA VAL A 140 -25.80 46.35 -43.43
C VAL A 140 -25.56 44.86 -43.23
N ALA A 141 -24.68 44.26 -44.02
CA ALA A 141 -24.28 42.87 -43.84
C ALA A 141 -23.78 42.67 -42.40
N SER A 142 -24.53 41.92 -41.59
CA SER A 142 -24.07 41.55 -40.27
C SER A 142 -22.86 40.63 -40.42
N ARG A 143 -21.77 40.98 -39.76
CA ARG A 143 -20.54 40.18 -39.77
C ARG A 143 -20.83 38.85 -39.07
N TYR A 144 -20.96 37.77 -39.85
CA TYR A 144 -21.01 36.43 -39.28
C TYR A 144 -19.64 36.10 -38.68
N VAL A 145 -19.56 36.05 -37.36
CA VAL A 145 -18.40 35.56 -36.62
C VAL A 145 -18.70 34.10 -36.33
N ALA A 146 -17.84 33.19 -36.79
CA ALA A 146 -17.97 31.78 -36.45
C ALA A 146 -17.92 31.64 -34.92
N GLU A 147 -18.95 31.06 -34.32
CA GLU A 147 -19.10 30.96 -32.86
C GLU A 147 -18.13 29.96 -32.24
N SER A 148 -17.55 29.06 -33.05
CA SER A 148 -16.54 28.10 -32.62
C SER A 148 -15.34 28.11 -33.57
N ASP A 149 -14.17 28.35 -33.00
CA ASP A 149 -12.89 28.11 -33.65
C ASP A 149 -12.59 26.60 -33.59
N PRO A 150 -12.27 25.91 -34.70
CA PRO A 150 -11.85 24.51 -34.67
C PRO A 150 -10.73 24.25 -33.66
N GLN A 151 -9.80 25.20 -33.47
CA GLN A 151 -8.74 25.07 -32.48
C GLN A 151 -9.29 25.03 -31.04
N SER A 152 -10.34 25.80 -30.75
CA SER A 152 -11.00 25.78 -29.44
C SER A 152 -11.71 24.46 -29.15
N GLY A 153 -12.20 23.76 -30.18
CA GLY A 153 -12.79 22.42 -30.03
C GLY A 153 -11.74 21.38 -29.64
N GLU A 154 -10.57 21.42 -30.28
CA GLU A 154 -9.44 20.53 -29.97
C GLU A 154 -8.88 20.78 -28.57
N GLU A 155 -8.73 22.05 -28.17
CA GLU A 155 -8.27 22.41 -26.82
C GLU A 155 -9.23 21.91 -25.74
N ALA A 156 -10.54 22.00 -25.98
CA ALA A 156 -11.56 21.47 -25.07
C ALA A 156 -11.50 19.94 -24.94
N GLU A 157 -11.26 19.20 -26.04
CA GLU A 157 -11.09 17.74 -25.99
C GLU A 157 -9.84 17.33 -25.21
N VAL A 158 -8.73 18.05 -25.42
CA VAL A 158 -7.49 17.81 -24.67
C VAL A 158 -7.68 18.10 -23.18
N GLU A 159 -8.37 19.18 -22.82
CA GLU A 159 -8.68 19.49 -21.42
C GLU A 159 -9.59 18.43 -20.79
N ALA A 160 -10.62 17.97 -21.52
CA ALA A 160 -11.47 16.86 -21.09
C ALA A 160 -10.65 15.59 -20.84
N TYR A 161 -9.78 15.20 -21.77
CA TYR A 161 -8.93 14.02 -21.62
C TYR A 161 -7.97 14.12 -20.41
N VAL A 162 -7.36 15.29 -20.20
CA VAL A 162 -6.46 15.52 -19.06
C VAL A 162 -7.22 15.51 -17.74
N SER A 163 -8.41 16.13 -17.69
CA SER A 163 -9.27 16.13 -16.50
C SER A 163 -9.72 14.72 -16.12
N ASP A 164 -10.17 13.92 -17.09
CA ASP A 164 -10.51 12.51 -16.93
C ASP A 164 -9.34 11.69 -16.38
N ARG A 165 -8.13 11.93 -16.90
CA ARG A 165 -6.91 11.26 -16.43
C ARG A 165 -6.57 11.67 -15.00
N ARG A 166 -6.79 12.94 -14.62
CA ARG A 166 -6.61 13.41 -13.24
C ARG A 166 -7.62 12.76 -12.29
N VAL A 167 -8.89 12.67 -12.68
CA VAL A 167 -9.94 12.00 -11.90
C VAL A 167 -9.61 10.53 -11.69
N LYS A 168 -9.27 9.79 -12.76
CA LYS A 168 -8.85 8.37 -12.67
C LYS A 168 -7.66 8.19 -11.74
N ARG A 169 -6.63 9.05 -11.85
CA ARG A 169 -5.46 9.01 -10.95
C ARG A 169 -5.81 9.36 -9.51
N ALA A 170 -6.73 10.30 -9.28
CA ALA A 170 -7.20 10.66 -7.94
C ALA A 170 -7.96 9.49 -7.29
N GLU A 171 -8.82 8.81 -8.06
CA GLU A 171 -9.55 7.62 -7.61
C GLU A 171 -8.60 6.45 -7.29
N ILE A 172 -7.63 6.17 -8.15
CA ILE A 172 -6.62 5.13 -7.89
C ILE A 172 -5.83 5.47 -6.63
N ARG A 173 -5.41 6.74 -6.47
CA ARG A 173 -4.70 7.19 -5.26
C ARG A 173 -5.56 7.06 -4.01
N SER A 174 -6.83 7.45 -4.05
CA SER A 174 -7.72 7.37 -2.88
C SER A 174 -7.98 5.92 -2.47
N LYS A 175 -8.21 5.02 -3.43
CA LYS A 175 -8.32 3.57 -3.20
C LYS A 175 -7.04 3.00 -2.59
N LEU A 176 -5.88 3.36 -3.14
CA LEU A 176 -4.58 2.90 -2.63
C LEU A 176 -4.29 3.38 -1.21
N VAL A 177 -4.53 4.66 -0.92
CA VAL A 177 -4.32 5.23 0.42
C VAL A 177 -5.24 4.55 1.44
N ARG A 178 -6.52 4.35 1.10
CA ARG A 178 -7.46 3.61 1.95
C ARG A 178 -6.97 2.20 2.25
N LYS A 179 -6.56 1.46 1.21
CA LYS A 179 -6.02 0.09 1.36
C LYS A 179 -4.79 0.06 2.26
N ARG A 180 -3.80 0.93 2.00
CA ARG A 180 -2.59 1.03 2.84
C ARG A 180 -2.91 1.36 4.29
N ARG A 181 -3.90 2.22 4.55
CA ARG A 181 -4.35 2.56 5.91
C ARG A 181 -4.99 1.36 6.60
N MET A 182 -5.80 0.57 5.89
CA MET A 182 -6.39 -0.67 6.40
C MET A 182 -5.32 -1.71 6.71
N ASP A 183 -4.39 -1.96 5.79
CA ASP A 183 -3.29 -2.92 5.99
C ASP A 183 -2.41 -2.52 7.19
N LEU A 184 -2.14 -1.22 7.37
CA LEU A 184 -1.38 -0.71 8.51
C LEU A 184 -2.16 -0.90 9.82
N ALA A 185 -3.47 -0.61 9.82
CA ALA A 185 -4.33 -0.83 10.98
C ALA A 185 -4.39 -2.32 11.35
N GLU A 186 -4.49 -3.22 10.36
CA GLU A 186 -4.47 -4.66 10.58
C GLU A 186 -3.14 -5.13 11.18
N ARG A 187 -2.00 -4.64 10.66
CA ARG A 187 -0.69 -4.94 11.24
C ARG A 187 -0.52 -4.43 12.67
N LYS A 188 -1.07 -3.25 12.98
CA LYS A 188 -1.08 -2.71 14.34
C LYS A 188 -1.96 -3.55 15.26
N ALA A 189 -3.15 -3.93 14.81
CA ALA A 189 -4.06 -4.78 15.55
C ALA A 189 -3.49 -6.18 15.78
N SER A 190 -2.85 -6.79 14.77
CA SER A 190 -2.22 -8.10 14.92
C SER A 190 -1.03 -8.06 15.87
N LYS A 191 -0.23 -6.98 15.84
CA LYS A 191 0.84 -6.78 16.82
C LYS A 191 0.30 -6.59 18.24
N ALA A 192 -0.77 -5.80 18.42
CA ALA A 192 -1.42 -5.64 19.71
C ALA A 192 -1.99 -6.96 20.24
N ARG A 193 -2.64 -7.76 19.38
CA ARG A 193 -3.09 -9.12 19.73
C ARG A 193 -1.94 -10.04 20.11
N ALA A 194 -0.83 -10.00 19.37
CA ALA A 194 0.35 -10.79 19.69
C ALA A 194 0.99 -10.39 21.03
N TRP A 195 0.93 -9.11 21.39
CA TRP A 195 1.36 -8.63 22.71
C TRP A 195 0.43 -9.12 23.82
N SER A 196 -0.89 -8.97 23.61
CA SER A 196 -1.91 -9.45 24.55
C SER A 196 -1.89 -10.96 24.76
N ALA A 197 -1.44 -11.76 23.78
CA ALA A 197 -1.34 -13.21 23.90
C ALA A 197 -0.09 -13.68 24.68
N VAL A 198 0.90 -12.80 24.86
CA VAL A 198 2.12 -13.09 25.65
C VAL A 198 1.95 -12.63 27.10
N GLU A 199 1.16 -11.59 27.33
CA GLU A 199 0.72 -11.23 28.67
C GLU A 199 -0.24 -12.32 29.16
N ASP A 200 -0.03 -12.85 30.37
CA ASP A 200 -0.92 -13.84 31.00
C ASP A 200 -2.27 -13.19 31.43
N GLY A 201 -2.80 -12.30 30.59
CA GLY A 201 -4.08 -11.63 30.76
C GLY A 201 -5.21 -12.56 30.36
N GLU A 202 -6.21 -12.64 31.22
CA GLU A 202 -7.47 -13.33 30.96
C GLU A 202 -8.28 -12.58 29.89
N ASP A 203 -8.78 -13.29 28.87
CA ASP A 203 -9.67 -12.72 27.85
C ASP A 203 -11.10 -12.60 28.39
N LEU A 204 -11.37 -11.51 29.11
CA LEU A 204 -12.69 -11.21 29.67
C LEU A 204 -13.77 -11.14 28.58
N ALA A 205 -13.43 -10.71 27.37
CA ALA A 205 -14.39 -10.65 26.27
C ALA A 205 -14.77 -12.04 25.76
N ALA A 206 -13.88 -13.03 25.85
CA ALA A 206 -14.22 -14.42 25.56
C ALA A 206 -15.08 -15.03 26.67
N LEU A 207 -14.76 -14.79 27.93
CA LEU A 207 -15.54 -15.30 29.07
C LEU A 207 -16.97 -14.75 29.10
N LEU A 208 -17.13 -13.46 28.80
CA LEU A 208 -18.44 -12.81 28.76
C LEU A 208 -19.32 -13.25 27.58
N LYS A 209 -18.83 -14.08 26.64
CA LYS A 209 -19.67 -14.66 25.58
C LYS A 209 -20.57 -15.78 26.12
N ASP A 210 -20.12 -16.46 27.17
CA ASP A 210 -20.90 -17.53 27.77
C ASP A 210 -22.04 -16.92 28.59
N PRO A 211 -23.31 -17.25 28.30
CA PRO A 211 -24.45 -16.62 28.99
C PRO A 211 -24.50 -16.95 30.50
N ASN A 212 -23.79 -18.00 30.93
CA ASN A 212 -23.68 -18.42 32.32
C ASN A 212 -22.25 -18.18 32.87
N HIS A 213 -21.67 -17.02 32.56
CA HIS A 213 -20.31 -16.65 33.02
C HIS A 213 -20.20 -16.42 34.54
N GLY A 214 -21.31 -16.33 35.28
CA GLY A 214 -21.32 -16.14 36.74
C GLY A 214 -20.86 -14.77 37.24
N LEU A 215 -20.31 -13.94 36.36
CA LEU A 215 -19.81 -12.59 36.62
C LEU A 215 -20.91 -11.53 36.51
N THR A 216 -20.91 -10.53 37.39
CA THR A 216 -21.78 -9.35 37.32
C THR A 216 -21.10 -8.25 36.50
N VAL A 217 -21.74 -7.79 35.43
CA VAL A 217 -21.22 -6.73 34.56
C VAL A 217 -21.81 -5.38 34.95
N LEU A 218 -20.95 -4.46 35.37
CA LEU A 218 -21.28 -3.06 35.66
C LEU A 218 -20.94 -2.22 34.42
N GLU A 219 -21.85 -1.38 33.94
CA GLU A 219 -21.58 -0.55 32.75
C GLU A 219 -21.30 0.91 33.15
N GLU A 220 -20.22 1.49 32.63
CA GLU A 220 -19.86 2.90 32.87
C GLU A 220 -19.49 3.61 31.55
N PRO A 221 -20.11 4.75 31.19
CA PRO A 221 -21.30 5.36 31.80
C PRO A 221 -22.56 4.50 31.63
N GLU A 222 -23.51 4.60 32.58
CA GLU A 222 -24.80 3.88 32.52
C GLU A 222 -25.57 4.23 31.24
N GLU A 223 -25.56 5.51 30.85
CA GLU A 223 -26.09 5.97 29.56
C GLU A 223 -24.94 6.33 28.62
N ALA A 224 -24.75 5.51 27.59
CA ALA A 224 -23.70 5.73 26.60
C ALA A 224 -24.28 6.38 25.34
N ASP A 225 -23.64 7.45 24.86
CA ASP A 225 -24.04 8.20 23.67
C ASP A 225 -23.87 7.35 22.40
N THR A 226 -24.97 6.83 21.85
CA THR A 226 -25.00 5.96 20.67
C THR A 226 -24.69 6.70 19.36
N SER A 227 -24.56 8.03 19.38
CA SER A 227 -24.28 8.83 18.19
C SER A 227 -22.86 8.63 17.64
N LYS A 228 -21.90 8.30 18.51
CA LYS A 228 -20.49 8.11 18.16
C LYS A 228 -20.09 6.64 18.28
N PRO A 229 -19.16 6.14 17.45
CA PRO A 229 -18.61 4.80 17.66
C PRO A 229 -17.93 4.74 19.04
N GLN A 230 -18.23 3.70 19.81
CA GLN A 230 -17.68 3.52 21.16
C GLN A 230 -16.64 2.38 21.18
N GLY A 231 -15.54 2.60 21.89
CA GLY A 231 -14.62 1.57 22.32
C GLY A 231 -15.11 0.98 23.64
N VAL A 232 -15.05 -0.34 23.75
CA VAL A 232 -15.41 -1.06 24.98
C VAL A 232 -14.16 -1.69 25.56
N SER A 233 -13.93 -1.46 26.85
CA SER A 233 -12.87 -2.14 27.62
C SER A 233 -13.49 -2.80 28.84
N TYR A 234 -13.04 -4.01 29.13
CA TYR A 234 -13.45 -4.78 30.31
C TYR A 234 -12.34 -4.74 31.35
N ILE A 235 -12.70 -4.42 32.60
CA ILE A 235 -11.78 -4.37 33.73
C ILE A 235 -12.35 -5.26 34.83
N ARG A 236 -11.57 -6.22 35.32
CA ARG A 236 -11.96 -7.06 36.45
C ARG A 236 -11.75 -6.26 37.74
N ILE A 237 -12.82 -6.05 38.51
CA ILE A 237 -12.73 -5.39 39.82
C ILE A 237 -12.42 -6.43 40.88
N ASP A 238 -13.20 -7.51 40.90
CA ASP A 238 -13.08 -8.63 41.83
C ASP A 238 -13.34 -9.95 41.08
N ASP A 239 -13.37 -11.07 41.81
CA ASP A 239 -13.62 -12.40 41.23
C ASP A 239 -15.02 -12.59 40.66
N GLU A 240 -15.98 -11.78 41.10
CA GLU A 240 -17.39 -11.89 40.69
C GLU A 240 -17.86 -10.68 39.85
N ARG A 241 -17.02 -9.65 39.65
CA ARG A 241 -17.45 -8.36 39.10
C ARG A 241 -16.52 -7.84 38.00
N ILE A 242 -17.10 -7.47 36.87
CA ILE A 242 -16.42 -6.84 35.74
C ILE A 242 -17.04 -5.47 35.46
N LEU A 243 -16.20 -4.45 35.27
CA LEU A 243 -16.57 -3.14 34.77
C LEU A 243 -16.42 -3.10 33.25
N LYS A 244 -17.50 -2.80 32.55
CA LYS A 244 -17.55 -2.54 31.11
C LYS A 244 -17.54 -1.03 30.89
N VAL A 245 -16.38 -0.51 30.56
CA VAL A 245 -16.18 0.91 30.30
C VAL A 245 -16.41 1.19 28.82
N LYS A 246 -17.33 2.12 28.49
CA LYS A 246 -17.64 2.56 27.14
C LYS A 246 -17.07 3.97 26.91
N LEU A 247 -16.08 4.09 26.03
CA LEU A 247 -15.47 5.38 25.66
C LEU A 247 -15.81 5.76 24.21
N PRO A 248 -16.23 6.99 23.92
CA PRO A 248 -16.43 7.43 22.54
C PRO A 248 -15.09 7.51 21.79
N LEU A 249 -15.04 6.90 20.60
CA LEU A 249 -13.88 6.95 19.70
C LEU A 249 -13.94 8.23 18.88
N GLU A 250 -13.35 9.29 19.41
CA GLU A 250 -13.21 10.55 18.69
C GLU A 250 -12.07 10.46 17.67
N MET A 251 -12.45 10.37 16.41
CA MET A 251 -11.52 10.56 15.31
C MET A 251 -11.29 12.07 15.17
N LEU A 252 -10.16 12.56 15.65
CA LEU A 252 -9.67 13.88 15.26
C LEU A 252 -9.47 13.86 13.74
N VAL A 253 -10.50 14.28 13.01
CA VAL A 253 -10.38 14.59 11.60
C VAL A 253 -9.45 15.78 11.54
N GLN A 254 -8.15 15.53 11.42
CA GLN A 254 -7.24 16.54 10.89
C GLN A 254 -7.84 16.88 9.52
N LYS A 255 -8.52 18.02 9.47
CA LYS A 255 -9.12 18.56 8.26
C LYS A 255 -8.00 18.53 7.23
N ALA A 256 -8.17 17.72 6.19
CA ALA A 256 -7.25 17.73 5.07
C ALA A 256 -7.05 19.21 4.69
N PRO A 257 -5.81 19.71 4.53
CA PRO A 257 -5.61 21.09 4.12
C PRO A 257 -6.45 21.28 2.86
N ALA A 258 -7.42 22.19 2.96
CA ALA A 258 -8.20 22.62 1.81
C ALA A 258 -7.21 22.96 0.70
N GLN A 259 -7.54 22.54 -0.53
CA GLN A 259 -6.76 22.77 -1.75
C GLN A 259 -5.83 23.97 -1.60
N ALA A 260 -4.52 23.70 -1.62
CA ALA A 260 -3.54 24.76 -1.78
C ALA A 260 -3.95 25.56 -3.03
N PRO A 261 -4.07 26.89 -2.95
CA PRO A 261 -4.21 27.72 -4.14
C PRO A 261 -3.00 27.50 -5.05
N PRO A 262 -3.14 27.71 -6.37
CA PRO A 262 -2.05 27.50 -7.31
C PRO A 262 -0.83 28.31 -6.88
N ASP A 263 0.34 27.67 -6.93
CA ASP A 263 1.65 28.28 -6.70
C ASP A 263 1.73 29.61 -7.45
N VAL A 264 1.58 30.70 -6.71
CA VAL A 264 2.07 32.02 -7.10
C VAL A 264 3.34 32.26 -6.31
N SER A 265 4.42 32.32 -7.07
CA SER A 265 5.76 32.72 -6.67
C SER A 265 5.79 33.84 -5.63
N GLY A 266 6.66 33.69 -4.64
CA GLY A 266 7.24 34.80 -3.88
C GLY A 266 6.32 35.42 -2.83
N THR A 267 6.23 34.82 -1.65
CA THR A 267 5.93 35.58 -0.44
C THR A 267 6.83 35.08 0.67
N SER A 268 7.75 35.96 1.07
CA SER A 268 8.57 35.88 2.27
C SER A 268 7.71 35.45 3.47
N LEU A 269 8.10 34.35 4.11
CA LEU A 269 7.67 34.05 5.47
C LEU A 269 8.02 35.24 6.37
N PRO A 270 7.09 35.82 7.14
CA PRO A 270 7.47 36.71 8.23
C PRO A 270 8.29 35.88 9.25
N PRO A 271 9.38 36.43 9.83
CA PRO A 271 10.16 35.72 10.83
C PRO A 271 9.28 35.39 12.04
N PRO A 272 9.47 34.23 12.70
CA PRO A 272 8.82 33.98 13.98
C PRO A 272 9.43 34.91 15.04
N GLU A 273 8.74 35.99 15.35
CA GLU A 273 8.99 36.78 16.56
C GLU A 273 8.60 35.93 17.80
N ASN A 274 9.48 35.95 18.81
CA ASN A 274 9.29 35.46 20.18
C ASN A 274 9.35 33.95 20.45
N MET A 275 10.49 33.31 20.14
CA MET A 275 10.95 32.18 20.97
C MET A 275 12.30 32.52 21.60
N PRO A 276 12.47 32.45 22.94
CA PRO A 276 13.79 32.61 23.53
C PRO A 276 14.70 31.47 23.04
N PRO A 277 15.95 31.75 22.65
CA PRO A 277 16.83 30.73 22.12
C PRO A 277 17.10 29.66 23.19
N PRO A 278 17.07 28.36 22.84
CA PRO A 278 17.46 27.30 23.76
C PRO A 278 18.92 27.53 24.20
N PRO A 279 19.22 27.54 25.51
CA PRO A 279 20.57 27.79 25.98
C PRO A 279 21.51 26.64 25.62
N GLY A 280 22.69 26.96 25.07
CA GLY A 280 23.87 26.11 25.21
C GLY A 280 24.26 25.18 24.05
N MET A 281 23.93 25.47 22.79
CA MET A 281 24.55 24.74 21.66
C MET A 281 25.74 25.53 21.08
N PRO A 282 26.94 24.93 20.98
CA PRO A 282 28.08 25.57 20.32
C PRO A 282 27.75 25.83 18.83
N PRO A 283 28.29 26.91 18.22
CA PRO A 283 27.99 27.22 16.83
C PRO A 283 28.40 26.06 15.92
N MET A 284 27.46 25.58 15.10
CA MET A 284 27.74 24.60 14.07
C MET A 284 28.81 25.14 13.09
N PRO A 285 29.77 24.31 12.65
CA PRO A 285 30.72 24.73 11.62
C PRO A 285 29.98 25.03 10.31
N PRO A 286 30.47 25.99 9.51
CA PRO A 286 29.84 26.35 8.25
C PRO A 286 29.78 25.13 7.31
N PRO A 287 28.68 24.97 6.55
CA PRO A 287 28.54 23.85 5.63
C PRO A 287 29.67 23.88 4.58
N PRO A 288 30.25 22.72 4.24
CA PRO A 288 31.32 22.62 3.24
C PRO A 288 30.90 23.27 1.92
N GLY A 289 31.76 24.13 1.39
CA GLY A 289 31.51 24.85 0.14
C GLY A 289 31.18 23.89 -1.01
N MET A 290 30.05 24.14 -1.68
CA MET A 290 29.70 23.44 -2.91
C MET A 290 30.81 23.65 -3.95
N PRO A 291 31.25 22.59 -4.66
CA PRO A 291 32.21 22.76 -5.75
C PRO A 291 31.61 23.67 -6.84
N PRO A 292 32.42 24.52 -7.48
CA PRO A 292 31.92 25.43 -8.51
C PRO A 292 31.27 24.64 -9.65
N MET A 293 30.09 25.07 -10.07
CA MET A 293 29.42 24.51 -11.25
C MET A 293 30.31 24.65 -12.48
N PRO A 294 30.38 23.63 -13.36
CA PRO A 294 31.14 23.73 -14.59
C PRO A 294 30.53 24.81 -15.51
N PRO A 295 31.34 25.52 -16.29
CA PRO A 295 30.85 26.57 -17.19
C PRO A 295 29.93 25.98 -18.26
N PRO A 296 28.90 26.74 -18.70
CA PRO A 296 27.99 26.31 -19.75
C PRO A 296 28.74 26.15 -21.07
N VAL A 297 28.55 25.01 -21.74
CA VAL A 297 29.09 24.74 -23.07
C VAL A 297 28.28 25.56 -24.08
N THR A 298 28.83 26.67 -24.55
CA THR A 298 28.34 27.32 -25.77
C THR A 298 28.70 26.41 -26.95
N ARG A 299 27.70 25.91 -27.67
CA ARG A 299 27.91 25.26 -28.97
C ARG A 299 28.40 26.34 -29.93
N GLU A 300 29.68 26.29 -30.27
CA GLU A 300 30.21 27.06 -31.39
C GLU A 300 29.53 26.58 -32.67
N GLU A 301 28.97 27.54 -33.39
CA GLU A 301 28.34 27.41 -34.69
C GLU A 301 29.43 27.17 -35.73
N ASN A 302 29.35 26.05 -36.45
CA ASN A 302 30.20 25.73 -37.59
C ASN A 302 29.32 25.10 -38.67
#